data_AF-A0A6I6EEW6-F1
#
_entry.id   AF-A0A6I6EEW6-F1
#
_cell.length_a   1.000
_cell.length_b   1.000
_cell.length_c   1.000
_cell.angle_alpha   90.00
_cell.angle_beta   90.00
_cell.angle_gamma   90.00
#
_symmetry.space_group_name_H-M   'P 1'
#
loop_
_entity.id
_entity.type
_entity.pdbx_description
1 polymer ?
#
loop_
_entity_poly.entity_id
_entity_poly.type
_entity_poly.pdbx_seq_one_letter_code
_entity_poly.pdbx_strand_id
1 'polypeptide(L)' 'MRILWGISALLSVFGFFQGVLLVSSANGAPQQAAGAAMGLALSVIPYCFCRALQQMRPREVVIKNEESK' A
#
# COMPACT_ATOMS: atom_id res chain seq x y z
N MET A 1 11.40 0.25 9.04
CA MET A 1 10.08 0.77 8.60
C MET A 1 10.16 2.02 7.74
N ARG A 2 10.96 3.06 8.07
CA ARG A 2 10.99 4.33 7.33
C ARG A 2 11.25 4.20 5.82
N ILE A 3 12.20 3.35 5.42
CA ILE A 3 12.55 3.11 4.01
C ILE A 3 11.41 2.41 3.25
N LEU A 4 10.79 1.38 3.85
CA LEU A 4 9.63 0.68 3.29
C LEU A 4 8.43 1.60 3.07
N TRP A 5 8.15 2.48 4.04
CA TRP A 5 7.10 3.49 3.91
C TRP A 5 7.42 4.54 2.84
N GLY A 6 8.69 4.95 2.72
CA GLY A 6 9.14 5.86 1.64
C GLY A 6 8.93 5.25 0.25
N ILE A 7 9.27 3.98 0.07
CA ILE A 7 9.04 3.25 -1.19
C ILE A 7 7.54 3.12 -1.49
N SER A 8 6.73 2.81 -0.46
CA SER A 8 5.27 2.71 -0.62
C SER A 8 4.63 4.04 -1.01
N ALA A 9 5.10 5.16 -0.45
CA ALA A 9 4.65 6.49 -0.83
C ALA A 9 5.05 6.83 -2.27
N LEU A 10 6.26 6.50 -2.68
CA LEU A 10 6.75 6.74 -4.04
C LEU A 10 5.95 5.95 -5.08
N LEU A 11 5.67 4.66 -4.84
CA LEU A 11 4.84 3.85 -5.75
C LEU A 11 3.40 4.34 -5.80
N SER A 12 2.85 4.87 -4.72
CA SER A 12 1.49 5.44 -4.70
C SER A 12 1.39 6.68 -5.59
N VAL A 13 2.40 7.57 -5.51
CA VAL A 13 2.50 8.74 -6.41
C VAL A 13 2.63 8.29 -7.87
N PHE A 14 3.49 7.29 -8.15
CA PHE A 14 3.66 6.77 -9.50
C PHE A 14 2.38 6.12 -10.05
N GLY A 15 1.68 5.32 -9.24
CA GLY A 15 0.41 4.69 -9.58
C GLY A 15 -0.70 5.70 -9.88
N PHE A 16 -0.73 6.82 -9.16
CA PHE A 16 -1.65 7.93 -9.45
C PHE A 16 -1.41 8.53 -10.84
N PHE A 17 -0.16 8.91 -11.16
CA PHE A 17 0.17 9.46 -12.47
C PHE A 17 -0.09 8.45 -13.60
N GLN A 18 0.27 7.18 -13.39
CA GLN A 18 0.01 6.12 -14.35
C GLN A 18 -1.49 5.96 -14.62
N GLY A 19 -2.32 5.90 -13.57
CA GLY A 19 -3.77 5.74 -13.71
C GLY A 19 -4.44 6.92 -14.42
N VAL A 20 -4.04 8.16 -14.08
CA VAL A 20 -4.56 9.38 -14.72
C VAL A 20 -4.18 9.43 -16.20
N LEU A 21 -2.93 9.11 -16.54
CA LEU A 21 -2.47 9.07 -17.94
C LEU A 21 -3.18 7.99 -18.75
N LEU A 22 -3.38 6.80 -18.19
CA LEU A 22 -4.05 5.69 -18.87
C LEU A 22 -5.54 5.97 -19.13
N VAL A 23 -6.22 6.59 -18.15
CA VAL A 23 -7.62 7.02 -18.33
C VAL A 23 -7.73 8.14 -19.36
N SER A 24 -6.83 9.11 -19.34
CA SER A 24 -6.84 10.24 -20.29
C SER A 24 -6.46 9.83 -21.72
N SER A 25 -5.72 8.74 -21.89
CA SER A 25 -5.27 8.21 -23.20
C SER A 25 -6.22 7.16 -23.79
N ALA A 26 -7.24 6.72 -23.06
CA ALA A 26 -8.08 5.59 -23.46
C ALA A 26 -9.16 6.00 -24.47
N ASN A 27 -9.34 5.20 -25.52
CA ASN A 27 -10.32 5.41 -26.60
C ASN A 27 -11.69 4.76 -26.31
N GLY A 28 -11.93 4.28 -25.09
CA GLY A 28 -13.21 3.67 -24.73
C GLY A 28 -13.38 3.41 -23.24
N ALA A 29 -14.64 3.30 -22.81
CA ALA A 29 -15.03 3.05 -21.42
C ALA A 29 -14.33 1.82 -20.77
N PRO A 30 -14.13 0.67 -21.47
CA PRO A 30 -13.44 -0.48 -20.87
C PRO A 30 -11.97 -0.22 -20.57
N GLN A 31 -11.28 0.52 -21.46
CA GLN A 31 -9.87 0.88 -21.28
C GLN A 31 -9.66 1.89 -20.15
N GLN A 32 -10.59 2.83 -19.98
CA GLN A 32 -10.58 3.75 -18.84
C GLN A 32 -10.72 2.98 -17.52
N ALA A 33 -11.67 2.06 -17.43
CA ALA A 33 -11.85 1.24 -16.23
C ALA A 33 -10.61 0.37 -15.94
N ALA A 34 -10.04 -0.27 -16.96
CA ALA A 34 -8.83 -1.06 -16.82
C ALA A 34 -7.62 -0.21 -16.39
N GLY A 35 -7.46 0.98 -16.96
CA GLY A 35 -6.39 1.92 -16.61
C GLY A 35 -6.50 2.47 -15.19
N ALA A 36 -7.72 2.79 -14.76
CA ALA A 36 -7.98 3.20 -13.38
C ALA A 36 -7.68 2.07 -12.39
N ALA A 37 -8.12 0.83 -12.69
CA ALA A 37 -7.84 -0.33 -11.86
C ALA A 37 -6.34 -0.63 -11.74
N MET A 38 -5.60 -0.48 -12.83
CA MET A 38 -4.15 -0.73 -12.87
C MET A 38 -3.38 0.29 -12.01
N GLY A 39 -3.76 1.57 -12.06
CA GLY A 39 -3.19 2.61 -11.19
C GLY A 39 -3.50 2.39 -9.71
N LEU A 40 -4.73 1.97 -9.39
CA LEU A 40 -5.14 1.63 -8.02
C LEU A 40 -4.36 0.43 -7.48
N ALA A 41 -4.17 -0.63 -8.26
CA ALA A 41 -3.41 -1.81 -7.85
C ALA A 41 -1.96 -1.44 -7.48
N LEU A 42 -1.32 -0.60 -8.30
CA LEU A 42 0.04 -0.10 -8.06
C LEU A 42 0.16 0.73 -6.78
N SER A 43 -0.90 1.45 -6.39
CA SER A 43 -0.92 2.23 -5.15
C SER A 43 -1.26 1.39 -3.91
N VAL A 44 -2.13 0.37 -4.02
CA VAL A 44 -2.67 -0.35 -2.87
C VAL A 44 -1.78 -1.53 -2.44
N ILE A 45 -1.21 -2.27 -3.39
CA ILE A 45 -0.37 -3.45 -3.12
C ILE A 45 0.83 -3.12 -2.19
N PRO A 46 1.60 -2.04 -2.41
CA PRO A 46 2.75 -1.72 -1.57
C PRO A 46 2.36 -1.38 -0.12
N TYR A 47 1.22 -0.71 0.06
CA TYR A 47 0.70 -0.36 1.39
C TYR A 47 0.29 -1.63 2.16
N CYS A 48 -0.45 -2.52 1.51
CA CYS A 48 -0.83 -3.81 2.10
C CYS A 48 0.39 -4.65 2.48
N PHE A 49 1.41 -4.68 1.63
CA PHE A 49 2.67 -5.37 1.92
C PHE A 49 3.42 -4.77 3.12
N CYS A 50 3.49 -3.44 3.20
CA CYS A 50 4.10 -2.75 4.34
C CYS A 50 3.36 -2.99 5.66
N ARG A 51 2.03 -3.15 5.63
CA ARG A 51 1.21 -3.51 6.79
C ARG A 51 1.44 -4.95 7.22
N ALA A 52 1.48 -5.89 6.28
CA ALA A 52 1.77 -7.30 6.57
C ALA A 52 3.16 -7.47 7.22
N LEU A 53 4.18 -6.79 6.69
CA LEU A 53 5.53 -6.79 7.26
C LEU A 53 5.58 -6.21 8.69
N GLN A 54 4.73 -5.24 9.02
CA GLN A 54 4.66 -4.69 10.38
C GLN A 54 4.08 -5.68 11.38
N GLN A 55 3.12 -6.50 10.96
CA GLN A 55 2.47 -7.48 11.83
C GLN A 55 3.33 -8.71 12.07
N MET A 56 4.28 -9.01 11.18
CA MET A 56 5.24 -10.11 11.38
C MET A 56 6.33 -9.80 12.40
N ARG A 57 6.45 -8.57 12.91
CA ARG A 57 7.36 -8.29 14.02
C ARG A 57 6.73 -8.77 15.33
N PRO A 58 7.33 -9.76 16.02
CA PRO A 58 6.78 -10.26 17.28
C PRO A 58 6.68 -9.10 18.27
N ARG A 59 5.47 -8.86 18.79
CA ARG A 59 5.31 -8.02 19.97
C ARG A 59 5.78 -8.82 21.16
N GLU A 60 6.84 -8.35 21.79
CA GLU A 60 7.24 -8.76 23.12
C GLU A 60 6.04 -8.64 24.06
N VAL A 61 5.56 -9.79 24.53
CA VAL A 61 4.46 -9.88 25.49
C VAL A 61 5.05 -9.50 26.84
N VAL A 62 4.76 -8.29 27.29
CA VAL A 62 5.09 -7.84 28.65
C VAL A 62 4.18 -8.62 29.60
N ILE A 63 4.70 -9.71 30.16
CA ILE A 63 4.02 -10.46 31.21
C ILE A 63 4.04 -9.57 32.45
N LYS A 64 2.88 -8.98 32.75
CA LYS A 64 2.67 -8.26 34.01
C LYS A 64 2.57 -9.31 35.10
N ASN A 65 3.65 -9.52 35.84
CA ASN A 65 3.58 -10.22 37.12
C ASN A 65 2.86 -9.26 38.07
N GLU A 66 1.58 -9.51 38.32
CA GLU A 66 0.91 -8.87 39.44
C GLU A 66 1.57 -9.38 40.71
N GLU A 67 2.33 -8.50 41.38
CA GLU A 67 2.83 -8.78 42.72
C GLU A 67 1.61 -8.99 43.63
N SER A 68 1.37 -10.26 43.96
CA SER A 68 0.43 -10.69 44.98
C SER A 68 0.86 -10.05 46.30
N LYS A 69 0.10 -9.03 46.72
CA LYS A 69 0.22 -8.42 48.04
C LYS A 69 -0.77 -9.06 49.00
#